data_AF-A0A2P2KQW0-F1
#
_entry.id   AF-A0A2P2KQW0-F1
#
_cell.length_a   1.000
_cell.length_b   1.000
_cell.length_c   1.000
_cell.angle_alpha   90.00
_cell.angle_beta   90.00
_cell.angle_gamma   90.00
#
_symmetry.space_group_name_H-M   'P 1'
#
loop_
_entity.id
_entity.type
_entity.pdbx_description
1 polymer ?
#
loop_
_entity_poly.entity_id
_entity_poly.type
_entity_poly.pdbx_seq_one_letter_code
_entity_poly.pdbx_strand_id
1 'polypeptide(L)'
;MECRTLDNKISSLETKLVAAKAERQSLLYSSPASGNVRRKYFMVIGINTAFSSRKRRDSARATWMPQGDERKKLEKEKGIIIRFVIGHSMTAGGILDKAIEAEEMTYGDFLKLEHVEGHLELSAKTKTYFTTALALWDAEFYVKVDDDIHVNIGTLATILAGRHMSPRVYIGCMKSGPVRAKRGEKYHEPEYWKFGDKYFRHAMGQLYAISKDLTTYISVNQRVLHKYANEDVSLGSWFIGLDVKHVDDRRLCCEMPPDCEWKARICSSVDRIMEFHKNCGEGSRALWNASI
;
A
#
# COMPACT_ATOMS: atom_id res chain seq x y z
N MET A 1 9.79 13.54 46.28
CA MET A 1 9.07 14.64 45.60
C MET A 1 9.46 14.80 44.13
N GLU A 2 10.52 14.14 43.64
CA GLU A 2 11.06 14.33 42.27
C GLU A 2 10.34 13.57 41.14
N CYS A 3 9.64 12.48 41.44
CA CYS A 3 8.99 11.64 40.42
C CYS A 3 7.80 12.35 39.73
N ARG A 4 6.95 13.05 40.49
CA ARG A 4 5.80 13.82 39.93
C ARG A 4 6.24 14.95 39.00
N THR A 5 7.39 15.56 39.26
CA THR A 5 7.95 16.62 38.41
C THR A 5 8.48 16.10 37.07
N LEU A 6 8.95 14.84 37.03
CA LEU A 6 9.41 14.21 35.79
C LEU A 6 8.22 13.78 34.92
N ASP A 7 7.20 13.18 35.53
CA ASP A 7 5.98 12.77 34.84
C ASP A 7 5.23 13.95 34.23
N ASN A 8 5.17 15.09 34.95
CA ASN A 8 4.61 16.33 34.42
C ASN A 8 5.42 16.90 33.25
N LYS A 9 6.76 16.75 33.26
CA LYS A 9 7.60 17.17 32.14
C LYS A 9 7.38 16.28 30.92
N ILE A 10 7.32 14.96 31.09
CA ILE A 10 7.05 13.99 30.03
C ILE A 10 5.68 14.26 29.41
N SER A 11 4.64 14.39 30.22
CA SER A 11 3.28 14.71 29.74
C SER A 11 3.24 16.04 28.98
N SER A 12 3.98 17.06 29.44
CA SER A 12 4.08 18.33 28.71
C SER A 12 4.82 18.20 27.38
N LEU A 13 5.84 17.35 27.30
CA LEU A 13 6.61 17.10 26.07
C LEU A 13 5.79 16.30 25.07
N GLU A 14 5.03 15.29 25.53
CA GLU A 14 4.09 14.54 24.72
C GLU A 14 2.99 15.45 24.15
N THR A 15 2.43 16.33 24.98
CA THR A 15 1.42 17.32 24.54
C THR A 15 2.00 18.29 23.51
N LYS A 16 3.23 18.78 23.72
CA LYS A 16 3.94 19.64 22.75
C LYS A 16 4.26 18.89 21.45
N LEU A 17 4.60 17.61 21.53
CA LEU A 17 4.86 16.78 20.35
C LEU A 17 3.57 16.56 19.55
N VAL A 18 2.45 16.29 20.23
CA VAL A 18 1.13 16.14 19.60
C VAL A 18 0.70 17.47 18.95
N ALA A 19 0.91 18.61 19.62
CA ALA A 19 0.63 19.93 19.07
C ALA A 19 1.51 20.25 17.85
N ALA A 20 2.82 19.98 17.92
CA ALA A 20 3.74 20.17 16.80
C ALA A 20 3.44 19.23 15.63
N LYS A 21 2.96 18.01 15.90
CA LYS A 21 2.49 17.07 14.87
C LYS A 21 1.18 17.54 14.23
N ALA A 22 0.23 18.05 15.02
CA ALA A 22 -1.02 18.62 14.52
C ALA A 22 -0.78 19.89 13.69
N GLU A 23 0.21 20.70 14.07
CA GLU A 23 0.66 21.88 13.33
C GLU A 23 1.38 21.50 12.04
N ARG A 24 2.23 20.46 12.05
CA ARG A 24 2.81 19.91 10.82
C ARG A 24 1.74 19.32 9.90
N GLN A 25 0.71 18.70 10.46
CA GLN A 25 -0.41 18.16 9.71
C GLN A 25 -1.29 19.29 9.15
N SER A 26 -1.54 20.37 9.90
CA SER A 26 -2.24 21.56 9.39
C SER A 26 -1.43 22.29 8.33
N LEU A 27 -0.09 22.30 8.40
CA LEU A 27 0.81 22.81 7.36
C LEU A 27 0.84 21.96 6.08
N LEU A 28 0.50 20.67 6.18
CA LEU A 28 0.32 19.79 5.02
C LEU A 28 -1.06 19.99 4.35
N TYR A 29 -2.06 20.44 5.12
CA TYR A 29 -3.42 20.72 4.69
C TYR A 29 -3.69 22.19 4.34
N SER A 30 -2.84 23.13 4.77
CA SER A 30 -2.89 24.51 4.30
C SER A 30 -2.37 24.56 2.88
N SER A 31 -3.26 24.87 1.94
CA SER A 31 -2.87 25.20 0.57
C SER A 31 -1.79 26.28 0.63
N PRO A 32 -0.63 26.10 -0.03
CA PRO A 32 0.26 27.21 -0.20
C PRO A 32 -0.45 28.19 -1.13
N ALA A 33 -0.90 29.31 -0.58
CA ALA A 33 -1.11 30.54 -1.31
C ALA A 33 0.27 31.05 -1.80
N SER A 34 0.90 30.27 -2.68
CA SER A 34 2.08 30.58 -3.49
C SER A 34 2.45 29.36 -4.34
N GLY A 35 2.03 29.36 -5.61
CA GLY A 35 2.76 28.93 -6.82
C GLY A 35 3.55 27.62 -6.93
N ASN A 36 3.74 26.79 -5.90
CA ASN A 36 4.49 25.54 -6.04
C ASN A 36 3.57 24.41 -6.51
N VAL A 37 3.46 24.27 -7.83
CA VAL A 37 2.80 23.12 -8.46
C VAL A 37 3.53 21.85 -8.01
N ARG A 38 2.86 21.01 -7.21
CA ARG A 38 3.41 19.71 -6.83
C ARG A 38 3.66 18.90 -8.09
N ARG A 39 4.84 18.26 -8.17
CA ARG A 39 5.17 17.34 -9.26
C ARG A 39 4.10 16.25 -9.34
N LYS A 40 3.56 16.04 -10.55
CA LYS A 40 2.65 14.93 -10.84
C LYS A 40 3.42 13.64 -11.07
N TYR A 41 2.86 12.56 -10.56
CA TYR A 41 3.34 11.20 -10.70
C TYR A 41 2.28 10.36 -11.42
N PHE A 42 2.71 9.30 -12.07
CA PHE A 42 1.80 8.37 -12.71
C PHE A 42 1.18 7.42 -11.67
N MET A 43 2.02 6.75 -10.87
CA MET A 43 1.54 5.89 -9.79
C MET A 43 2.46 5.83 -8.58
N VAL A 44 1.88 5.56 -7.41
CA VAL A 44 2.59 5.23 -6.18
C VAL A 44 2.30 3.79 -5.80
N ILE A 45 3.33 2.96 -5.72
CA ILE A 45 3.26 1.56 -5.29
C ILE A 45 3.73 1.45 -3.84
N GLY A 46 2.80 1.06 -2.97
CA GLY A 46 3.07 0.72 -1.58
C GLY A 46 3.10 -0.79 -1.37
N ILE A 47 4.27 -1.32 -1.04
CA ILE A 47 4.46 -2.75 -0.73
C ILE A 47 4.27 -2.93 0.78
N ASN A 48 3.08 -3.37 1.21
CA ASN A 48 2.81 -3.65 2.61
C ASN A 48 3.70 -4.77 3.11
N THR A 49 4.51 -4.48 4.13
CA THR A 49 5.48 -5.42 4.72
C THR A 49 5.40 -5.43 6.24
N ALA A 50 6.03 -6.38 6.92
CA ALA A 50 6.09 -6.44 8.38
C ALA A 50 7.55 -6.51 8.88
N PHE A 51 7.75 -6.33 10.18
CA PHE A 51 9.08 -6.47 10.79
C PHE A 51 9.74 -7.83 10.50
N SER A 52 8.95 -8.91 10.52
CA SER A 52 9.41 -10.28 10.23
C SER A 52 9.71 -10.55 8.75
N SER A 53 9.32 -9.64 7.85
CA SER A 53 9.38 -9.86 6.40
C SER A 53 10.71 -9.48 5.73
N ARG A 54 11.83 -9.41 6.47
CA ARG A 54 13.11 -8.98 5.89
C ARG A 54 13.50 -9.76 4.62
N LYS A 55 13.39 -11.10 4.67
CA LYS A 55 13.69 -11.97 3.52
C LYS A 55 12.84 -11.66 2.29
N ARG A 56 11.57 -11.27 2.49
CA ARG A 56 10.65 -10.89 1.41
C ARG A 56 11.06 -9.59 0.75
N ARG A 57 11.43 -8.58 1.56
CA ARG A 57 11.96 -7.32 1.04
C ARG A 57 13.24 -7.50 0.25
N ASP A 58 14.17 -8.29 0.78
CA ASP A 58 15.42 -8.61 0.10
C ASP A 58 15.17 -9.38 -1.22
N SER A 59 14.19 -10.28 -1.24
CA SER A 59 13.76 -10.99 -2.46
C SER A 59 13.16 -10.04 -3.51
N ALA A 60 12.28 -9.12 -3.13
CA ALA A 60 11.72 -8.13 -4.03
C ALA A 60 12.81 -7.21 -4.62
N ARG A 61 13.73 -6.73 -3.78
CA ARG A 61 14.92 -5.95 -4.18
C ARG A 61 15.82 -6.71 -5.15
N ALA A 62 16.03 -8.01 -4.92
CA ALA A 62 16.87 -8.84 -5.77
C ALA A 62 16.20 -9.26 -7.09
N THR A 63 14.92 -8.93 -7.30
CA THR A 63 14.16 -9.35 -8.47
C THR A 63 13.50 -8.20 -9.21
N TRP A 64 12.33 -7.74 -8.76
CA TRP A 64 11.49 -6.83 -9.53
C TRP A 64 11.50 -5.38 -9.06
N MET A 65 11.96 -5.11 -7.82
CA MET A 65 11.97 -3.76 -7.28
C MET A 65 13.32 -3.09 -7.57
N PRO A 66 13.37 -2.02 -8.39
CA PRO A 66 14.59 -1.29 -8.64
C PRO A 66 15.17 -0.68 -7.36
N GLN A 67 16.49 -0.59 -7.28
CA GLN A 67 17.23 -0.08 -6.13
C GLN A 67 18.03 1.18 -6.48
N GLY A 68 18.46 1.91 -5.45
CA GLY A 68 19.42 3.02 -5.58
C GLY A 68 19.07 4.01 -6.70
N ASP A 69 19.99 4.21 -7.63
CA ASP A 69 19.83 5.18 -8.70
C ASP A 69 18.84 4.73 -9.78
N GLU A 70 18.64 3.42 -9.99
CA GLU A 70 17.58 2.94 -10.90
C GLU A 70 16.19 3.28 -10.37
N ARG A 71 15.98 3.13 -9.05
CA ARG A 71 14.73 3.55 -8.40
C ARG A 71 14.51 5.05 -8.54
N LYS A 72 15.53 5.87 -8.27
CA LYS A 72 15.44 7.34 -8.45
C LYS A 72 15.17 7.72 -9.91
N LYS A 73 15.79 7.02 -10.86
CA LYS A 73 15.56 7.21 -12.30
C LYS A 73 14.11 6.89 -12.65
N LEU A 74 13.56 5.80 -12.11
CA LEU A 74 12.16 5.44 -12.31
C LEU A 74 11.21 6.53 -11.78
N GLU A 75 11.48 7.05 -10.59
CA GLU A 75 10.73 8.16 -10.00
C GLU A 75 10.82 9.42 -10.85
N LYS A 76 12.01 9.73 -11.39
CA LYS A 76 12.26 10.95 -12.16
C LYS A 76 11.76 10.88 -13.61
N GLU A 77 11.89 9.76 -14.29
CA GLU A 77 11.60 9.67 -15.73
C GLU A 77 10.22 9.10 -16.01
N LYS A 78 9.73 8.21 -15.14
CA LYS A 78 8.43 7.54 -15.31
C LYS A 78 7.39 8.03 -14.30
N GLY A 79 7.78 8.80 -13.29
CA GLY A 79 6.84 9.25 -12.26
C GLY A 79 6.24 8.08 -11.48
N ILE A 80 6.98 6.98 -11.31
CA ILE A 80 6.54 5.81 -10.54
C ILE A 80 7.30 5.81 -9.22
N ILE A 81 6.58 5.92 -8.10
CA ILE A 81 7.13 5.81 -6.75
C ILE A 81 6.94 4.38 -6.27
N ILE A 82 7.95 3.76 -5.65
CA ILE A 82 7.85 2.43 -5.04
C ILE A 82 8.46 2.47 -3.65
N ARG A 83 7.68 2.11 -2.62
CA ARG A 83 8.16 2.07 -1.23
C ARG A 83 7.64 0.84 -0.49
N PHE A 84 8.47 0.29 0.39
CA PHE A 84 8.01 -0.65 1.42
C PHE A 84 7.25 0.11 2.50
N VAL A 85 5.99 -0.27 2.72
CA VAL A 85 5.10 0.41 3.67
C VAL A 85 5.13 -0.31 5.00
N ILE A 86 5.59 0.39 6.03
CA ILE A 86 5.74 -0.16 7.38
C ILE A 86 5.33 0.88 8.43
N GLY A 87 4.65 0.44 9.47
CA GLY A 87 4.40 1.22 10.67
C GLY A 87 5.58 1.17 11.64
N HIS A 88 5.31 1.51 12.89
CA HIS A 88 6.26 1.40 14.00
C HIS A 88 5.82 0.32 14.98
N SER A 89 6.75 -0.14 15.80
CA SER A 89 6.47 -1.10 16.86
C SER A 89 5.64 -0.45 17.98
N MET A 90 5.05 -1.27 18.86
CA MET A 90 4.33 -0.76 20.03
C MET A 90 5.23 0.07 20.95
N THR A 91 6.50 -0.31 21.07
CA THR A 91 7.50 0.43 21.86
C THR A 91 8.36 1.24 20.90
N ALA A 92 7.96 2.48 20.63
CA ALA A 92 8.67 3.36 19.71
C ALA A 92 10.18 3.41 20.02
N GLY A 93 11.00 3.16 19.00
CA GLY A 93 12.46 3.10 19.14
C GLY A 93 12.99 1.78 19.69
N GLY A 94 12.15 0.75 19.75
CA GLY A 94 12.53 -0.61 20.11
C GLY A 94 13.46 -1.28 19.09
N ILE A 95 13.88 -2.52 19.39
CA ILE A 95 14.82 -3.27 18.54
C ILE A 95 14.30 -3.44 17.11
N LEU A 96 12.99 -3.67 16.96
CA LEU A 96 12.34 -3.80 15.65
C LEU A 96 12.42 -2.50 14.83
N ASP A 97 12.18 -1.35 15.46
CA ASP A 97 12.26 -0.05 14.80
C ASP A 97 13.71 0.27 14.40
N LYS A 98 14.68 -0.01 15.28
CA LYS A 98 16.12 0.16 14.98
C LYS A 98 16.59 -0.70 13.80
N ALA A 99 16.07 -1.92 13.67
CA ALA A 99 16.38 -2.77 12.54
C ALA A 99 15.87 -2.18 11.21
N ILE A 100 14.69 -1.58 11.22
CA ILE A 100 14.13 -0.87 10.06
C ILE A 100 14.91 0.43 9.78
N GLU A 101 15.36 1.15 10.80
CA GLU A 101 16.22 2.32 10.63
C GLU A 101 17.55 1.98 9.96
N ALA A 102 18.22 0.90 10.39
CA ALA A 102 19.46 0.44 9.76
C ALA A 102 19.25 0.02 8.29
N GLU A 103 18.13 -0.63 7.99
CA GLU A 103 17.77 -0.99 6.62
C GLU A 103 17.46 0.24 5.76
N GLU A 104 16.73 1.21 6.31
CA GLU A 104 16.42 2.48 5.64
C GLU A 104 17.69 3.29 5.34
N MET A 105 18.68 3.31 6.25
CA MET A 105 19.97 3.95 5.97
C MET A 105 20.71 3.30 4.79
N THR A 106 20.46 2.03 4.52
CA THR A 106 21.12 1.28 3.44
C THR A 106 20.40 1.47 2.10
N TYR A 107 19.07 1.36 2.09
CA TYR A 107 18.29 1.27 0.84
C TYR A 107 17.41 2.52 0.55
N GLY A 108 17.04 3.28 1.58
CA GLY A 108 16.24 4.51 1.47
C GLY A 108 14.88 4.32 0.82
N ASP A 109 14.27 3.13 0.97
CA ASP A 109 13.13 2.66 0.20
C ASP A 109 11.87 2.36 1.04
N PHE A 110 11.84 2.80 2.30
CA PHE A 110 10.64 2.72 3.14
C PHE A 110 9.73 3.95 3.04
N LEU A 111 8.44 3.71 3.23
CA LEU A 111 7.45 4.67 3.69
C LEU A 111 7.03 4.27 5.10
N LYS A 112 7.53 5.01 6.09
CA LYS A 112 7.19 4.80 7.50
C LYS A 112 5.89 5.51 7.83
N LEU A 113 4.92 4.78 8.38
CA LEU A 113 3.59 5.27 8.73
C LEU A 113 3.49 5.56 10.23
N GLU A 114 2.70 6.57 10.60
CA GLU A 114 2.20 6.74 11.97
C GLU A 114 1.09 5.69 12.22
N HIS A 115 1.52 4.45 12.41
CA HIS A 115 0.68 3.28 12.56
C HIS A 115 1.41 2.25 13.41
N VAL A 116 0.76 1.74 14.47
CA VAL A 116 1.31 0.63 15.25
C VAL A 116 1.08 -0.67 14.49
N GLU A 117 2.17 -1.36 14.13
CA GLU A 117 2.08 -2.67 13.48
C GLU A 117 1.43 -3.72 14.40
N GLY A 118 0.49 -4.48 13.86
CA GLY A 118 -0.22 -5.55 14.56
C GLY A 118 -0.90 -6.51 13.59
N HIS A 119 -1.11 -7.75 14.02
CA HIS A 119 -1.63 -8.82 13.16
C HIS A 119 -3.04 -8.53 12.59
N LEU A 120 -3.88 -7.81 13.33
CA LEU A 120 -5.26 -7.47 12.96
C LEU A 120 -5.41 -6.02 12.45
N GLU A 121 -4.29 -5.32 12.26
CA GLU A 121 -4.30 -3.89 11.96
C GLU A 121 -4.08 -3.57 10.47
N LEU A 122 -4.07 -4.58 9.60
CA LEU A 122 -3.83 -4.41 8.15
C LEU A 122 -4.82 -3.42 7.50
N SER A 123 -6.11 -3.50 7.83
CA SER A 123 -7.13 -2.57 7.32
C SER A 123 -6.84 -1.13 7.73
N ALA A 124 -6.32 -0.92 8.95
CA ALA A 124 -5.91 0.39 9.43
C ALA A 124 -4.64 0.87 8.73
N LYS A 125 -3.65 -0.01 8.58
CA LYS A 125 -2.41 0.25 7.85
C LYS A 125 -2.69 0.70 6.43
N THR A 126 -3.54 0.00 5.70
CA THR A 126 -3.91 0.32 4.31
C THR A 126 -4.60 1.69 4.21
N LYS A 127 -5.50 1.99 5.15
CA LYS A 127 -6.12 3.34 5.23
C LYS A 127 -5.08 4.43 5.47
N THR A 128 -4.16 4.22 6.41
CA THR A 128 -3.06 5.16 6.72
C THR A 128 -2.10 5.30 5.56
N TYR A 129 -1.81 4.21 4.83
CA TYR A 129 -0.99 4.19 3.64
C TYR A 129 -1.56 5.12 2.57
N PHE A 130 -2.81 4.90 2.15
CA PHE A 130 -3.44 5.71 1.10
C PHE A 130 -3.51 7.19 1.47
N THR A 131 -3.86 7.48 2.72
CA THR A 131 -3.91 8.85 3.25
C THR A 131 -2.54 9.52 3.22
N THR A 132 -1.50 8.82 3.69
CA THR A 132 -0.12 9.33 3.72
C THR A 132 0.45 9.49 2.31
N ALA A 133 0.24 8.51 1.43
CA ALA A 133 0.74 8.53 0.06
C ALA A 133 0.14 9.70 -0.73
N LEU A 134 -1.17 9.95 -0.59
CA LEU A 134 -1.84 11.11 -1.19
C LEU A 134 -1.26 12.45 -0.72
N ALA A 135 -0.93 12.54 0.58
CA ALA A 135 -0.36 13.76 1.16
C ALA A 135 1.06 14.04 0.64
N LEU A 136 1.83 12.99 0.33
CA LEU A 136 3.23 13.09 -0.09
C LEU A 136 3.40 13.23 -1.62
N TRP A 137 2.62 12.48 -2.40
CA TRP A 137 2.78 12.40 -3.85
C TRP A 137 1.44 12.64 -4.54
N ASP A 138 1.40 13.62 -5.44
CA ASP A 138 0.27 13.84 -6.33
C ASP A 138 0.35 12.87 -7.51
N ALA A 139 -0.37 11.74 -7.45
CA ALA A 139 -0.33 10.69 -8.46
C ALA A 139 -1.71 10.37 -9.03
N GLU A 140 -1.76 9.83 -10.25
CA GLU A 140 -3.02 9.39 -10.86
C GLU A 140 -3.57 8.12 -10.20
N PHE A 141 -2.68 7.17 -9.88
CA PHE A 141 -3.01 5.91 -9.23
C PHE A 141 -2.20 5.65 -7.96
N TYR A 142 -2.83 5.01 -6.99
CA TYR A 142 -2.21 4.50 -5.78
C TYR A 142 -2.44 3.00 -5.72
N VAL A 143 -1.35 2.25 -5.59
CA VAL A 143 -1.32 0.79 -5.72
C VAL A 143 -0.88 0.19 -4.40
N LYS A 144 -1.66 -0.76 -3.89
CA LYS A 144 -1.24 -1.59 -2.76
C LYS A 144 -0.78 -2.94 -3.28
N VAL A 145 0.35 -3.42 -2.74
CA VAL A 145 1.00 -4.67 -3.09
C VAL A 145 1.39 -5.41 -1.80
N ASP A 146 1.20 -6.73 -1.75
CA ASP A 146 1.76 -7.57 -0.67
C ASP A 146 3.24 -7.89 -0.93
N ASP A 147 4.02 -8.11 0.13
CA ASP A 147 5.46 -8.38 0.02
C ASP A 147 5.81 -9.83 -0.40
N ASP A 148 4.83 -10.70 -0.62
CA ASP A 148 5.01 -12.08 -1.08
C ASP A 148 4.57 -12.32 -2.53
N ILE A 149 4.54 -11.27 -3.35
CA ILE A 149 4.29 -11.38 -4.78
C ILE A 149 5.41 -10.74 -5.62
N HIS A 150 5.47 -11.18 -6.86
CA HIS A 150 6.26 -10.55 -7.91
C HIS A 150 5.38 -9.61 -8.73
N VAL A 151 5.89 -8.43 -9.09
CA VAL A 151 5.15 -7.46 -9.90
C VAL A 151 5.95 -7.09 -11.14
N ASN A 152 5.34 -7.28 -12.31
CA ASN A 152 5.83 -6.77 -13.58
C ASN A 152 5.38 -5.30 -13.71
N ILE A 153 6.25 -4.36 -13.32
CA ILE A 153 5.91 -2.94 -13.13
C ILE A 153 5.49 -2.28 -14.45
N GLY A 154 6.17 -2.57 -15.56
CA GLY A 154 5.85 -2.04 -16.88
C GLY A 154 4.51 -2.54 -17.40
N THR A 155 4.22 -3.82 -17.16
CA THR A 155 2.91 -4.41 -17.46
C THR A 155 1.81 -3.75 -16.62
N LEU A 156 2.01 -3.62 -15.30
CA LEU A 156 1.08 -2.90 -14.41
C LEU A 156 0.87 -1.46 -14.88
N ALA A 157 1.94 -0.78 -15.25
CA ALA A 157 1.90 0.60 -15.71
C ALA A 157 1.06 0.73 -17.00
N THR A 158 1.26 -0.18 -17.95
CA THR A 158 0.48 -0.24 -19.20
C THR A 158 -1.00 -0.49 -18.94
N ILE A 159 -1.33 -1.37 -17.99
CA ILE A 159 -2.73 -1.64 -17.59
C ILE A 159 -3.39 -0.36 -17.05
N LEU A 160 -2.72 0.38 -16.19
CA LEU A 160 -3.25 1.61 -15.57
C LEU A 160 -3.30 2.78 -16.56
N ALA A 161 -2.34 2.88 -17.49
CA ALA A 161 -2.31 3.92 -18.51
C ALA A 161 -3.54 3.81 -19.44
N GLY A 162 -4.01 2.60 -19.73
CA GLY A 162 -5.27 2.35 -20.43
C GLY A 162 -6.53 2.84 -19.70
N ARG A 163 -6.40 3.39 -18.49
CA ARG A 163 -7.49 3.86 -17.62
C ARG A 163 -7.39 5.33 -17.22
N HIS A 164 -6.38 6.08 -17.68
CA HIS A 164 -6.13 7.48 -17.27
C HIS A 164 -7.36 8.41 -17.45
N MET A 165 -8.21 8.18 -18.45
CA MET A 165 -9.43 8.96 -18.71
C MET A 165 -10.65 8.52 -17.89
N SER A 166 -10.58 7.42 -17.14
CA SER A 166 -11.71 6.92 -16.35
C SER A 166 -11.66 7.53 -14.95
N PRO A 167 -12.70 8.28 -14.50
CA PRO A 167 -12.80 8.67 -13.10
C PRO A 167 -13.15 7.45 -12.23
N ARG A 168 -12.82 7.53 -10.95
CA ARG A 168 -13.22 6.60 -9.88
C ARG A 168 -12.98 5.14 -10.22
N VAL A 169 -11.77 4.83 -10.69
CA VAL A 169 -11.32 3.47 -11.00
C VAL A 169 -10.86 2.76 -9.73
N TYR A 170 -11.45 1.59 -9.48
CA TYR A 170 -10.96 0.58 -8.56
C TYR A 170 -10.69 -0.70 -9.37
N ILE A 171 -9.42 -1.06 -9.50
CA ILE A 171 -8.95 -2.14 -10.39
C ILE A 171 -8.15 -3.18 -9.63
N GLY A 172 -8.38 -4.45 -9.95
CA GLY A 172 -7.66 -5.58 -9.39
C GLY A 172 -8.21 -6.89 -9.93
N CYS A 173 -7.75 -8.00 -9.36
CA CYS A 173 -8.41 -9.29 -9.56
C CYS A 173 -9.68 -9.35 -8.72
N MET A 174 -10.85 -9.14 -9.31
CA MET A 174 -12.11 -9.07 -8.56
C MET A 174 -12.57 -10.47 -8.17
N LYS A 175 -12.87 -10.65 -6.88
CA LYS A 175 -13.36 -11.90 -6.31
C LYS A 175 -14.63 -11.68 -5.48
N SER A 176 -15.36 -12.76 -5.27
CA SER A 176 -16.41 -12.89 -4.25
C SER A 176 -16.34 -14.32 -3.74
N GLY A 177 -16.52 -14.49 -2.43
CA GLY A 177 -16.33 -15.78 -1.76
C GLY A 177 -17.07 -15.83 -0.44
N PRO A 178 -17.12 -17.01 0.20
CA PRO A 178 -17.86 -17.19 1.44
C PRO A 178 -17.35 -16.28 2.55
N VAL A 179 -18.28 -15.74 3.34
CA VAL A 179 -17.95 -14.94 4.52
C VAL A 179 -17.32 -15.84 5.58
N ARG A 180 -16.27 -15.34 6.24
CA ARG A 180 -15.52 -16.10 7.27
C ARG A 180 -16.24 -16.05 8.63
N ALA A 181 -17.45 -16.60 8.68
CA ALA A 181 -18.32 -16.54 9.86
C ALA A 181 -17.89 -17.48 11.01
N LYS A 182 -17.12 -18.54 10.72
CA LYS A 182 -16.75 -19.54 11.72
C LYS A 182 -15.62 -19.05 12.63
N ARG A 183 -15.87 -19.02 13.95
CA ARG A 183 -14.86 -18.72 14.96
C ARG A 183 -13.69 -19.72 14.86
N GLY A 184 -12.47 -19.21 15.02
CA GLY A 184 -11.25 -20.01 14.95
C GLY A 184 -10.68 -20.21 13.53
N GLU A 185 -11.42 -19.82 12.49
CA GLU A 185 -10.82 -19.74 11.14
C GLU A 185 -9.85 -18.57 11.04
N LYS A 186 -8.80 -18.75 10.22
CA LYS A 186 -7.93 -17.65 9.83
C LYS A 186 -8.79 -16.58 9.13
N TYR A 187 -8.66 -15.34 9.60
CA TYR A 187 -9.46 -14.20 9.13
C TYR A 187 -10.97 -14.29 9.43
N HIS A 188 -11.35 -14.96 10.52
CA HIS A 188 -12.71 -14.89 11.05
C HIS A 188 -13.18 -13.42 11.12
N GLU A 189 -14.35 -13.15 10.55
CA GLU A 189 -14.99 -11.85 10.56
C GLU A 189 -15.98 -11.78 11.73
N PRO A 190 -15.69 -11.05 12.82
CA PRO A 190 -16.59 -10.99 13.98
C PRO A 190 -17.95 -10.38 13.63
N GLU A 191 -17.99 -9.50 12.63
CA GLU A 191 -19.20 -8.82 12.17
C GLU A 191 -19.80 -9.50 10.92
N TYR A 192 -19.58 -10.81 10.78
CA TYR A 192 -20.02 -11.59 9.61
C TYR A 192 -21.51 -11.42 9.29
N TRP A 193 -22.34 -11.19 10.30
CA TRP A 193 -23.79 -11.02 10.20
C TRP A 193 -24.22 -9.79 9.37
N LYS A 194 -23.32 -8.81 9.17
CA LYS A 194 -23.56 -7.65 8.29
C LYS A 194 -23.48 -8.00 6.81
N PHE A 195 -22.93 -9.17 6.49
CA PHE A 195 -22.79 -9.68 5.13
C PHE A 195 -23.82 -10.80 4.89
N GLY A 196 -24.09 -11.10 3.61
CA GLY A 196 -24.81 -12.31 3.24
C GLY A 196 -23.90 -13.54 3.30
N ASP A 197 -24.29 -14.62 2.62
CA ASP A 197 -23.47 -15.85 2.58
C ASP A 197 -22.10 -15.66 1.93
N LYS A 198 -21.98 -14.62 1.08
CA LYS A 198 -20.75 -14.25 0.37
C LYS A 198 -20.44 -12.78 0.58
N TYR A 199 -19.16 -12.46 0.63
CA TYR A 199 -18.70 -11.08 0.51
C TYR A 199 -19.13 -10.52 -0.85
N PHE A 200 -19.43 -9.23 -0.88
CA PHE A 200 -19.62 -8.48 -2.12
C PHE A 200 -18.35 -8.55 -3.00
N ARG A 201 -18.48 -8.19 -4.27
CA ARG A 201 -17.35 -8.26 -5.21
C ARG A 201 -16.31 -7.18 -4.88
N HIS A 202 -15.08 -7.59 -4.60
CA HIS A 202 -13.95 -6.73 -4.25
C HIS A 202 -12.66 -7.26 -4.86
N ALA A 203 -11.64 -6.41 -5.00
CA ALA A 203 -10.33 -6.83 -5.48
C ALA A 203 -9.60 -7.68 -4.43
N MET A 204 -8.87 -8.70 -4.88
CA MET A 204 -8.05 -9.55 -4.02
C MET A 204 -6.88 -8.77 -3.39
N GLY A 205 -6.67 -8.93 -2.07
CA GLY A 205 -5.73 -8.12 -1.30
C GLY A 205 -4.27 -8.09 -1.76
N GLN A 206 -3.77 -9.08 -2.49
CA GLN A 206 -2.35 -9.13 -2.89
C GLN A 206 -1.92 -8.00 -3.81
N LEU A 207 -2.80 -7.52 -4.69
CA LEU A 207 -2.54 -6.38 -5.55
C LEU A 207 -3.85 -5.76 -6.03
N TYR A 208 -3.99 -4.46 -5.82
CA TYR A 208 -5.04 -3.65 -6.41
C TYR A 208 -4.57 -2.20 -6.55
N ALA A 209 -5.21 -1.44 -7.44
CA ALA A 209 -4.98 -0.01 -7.60
C ALA A 209 -6.29 0.76 -7.51
N ILE A 210 -6.19 1.96 -6.97
CA ILE A 210 -7.27 2.93 -6.92
C ILE A 210 -6.79 4.25 -7.51
N SER A 211 -7.69 4.95 -8.17
CA SER A 211 -7.45 6.29 -8.71
C SER A 211 -7.42 7.35 -7.61
N LYS A 212 -6.80 8.50 -7.92
CA LYS A 212 -6.62 9.63 -7.00
C LYS A 212 -7.89 10.10 -6.31
N ASP A 213 -9.02 10.10 -7.00
CA ASP A 213 -10.31 10.52 -6.45
C ASP A 213 -10.82 9.55 -5.37
N LEU A 214 -10.67 8.24 -5.56
CA LEU A 214 -10.96 7.25 -4.52
C LEU A 214 -9.98 7.34 -3.35
N THR A 215 -8.70 7.58 -3.61
CA THR A 215 -7.71 7.83 -2.55
C THR A 215 -8.05 9.11 -1.76
N THR A 216 -8.52 10.14 -2.45
CA THR A 216 -9.00 11.39 -1.85
C THR A 216 -10.23 11.13 -0.99
N TYR A 217 -11.19 10.35 -1.48
CA TYR A 217 -12.36 9.92 -0.71
C TYR A 217 -11.95 9.21 0.58
N ILE A 218 -10.96 8.29 0.51
CA ILE A 218 -10.42 7.63 1.70
C ILE A 218 -9.87 8.63 2.69
N SER A 219 -9.01 9.55 2.23
CA SER A 219 -8.35 10.55 3.08
C SER A 219 -9.37 11.45 3.79
N VAL A 220 -10.35 11.97 3.06
CA VAL A 220 -11.39 12.86 3.60
C VAL A 220 -12.29 12.14 4.61
N ASN A 221 -12.67 10.88 4.33
CA ASN A 221 -13.63 10.13 5.14
C ASN A 221 -12.98 9.17 6.14
N GLN A 222 -11.66 9.20 6.31
CA GLN A 222 -10.89 8.19 7.04
C GLN A 222 -11.41 7.87 8.45
N ARG A 223 -12.06 8.83 9.13
CA ARG A 223 -12.59 8.67 10.50
C ARG A 223 -13.86 7.80 10.55
N VAL A 224 -14.63 7.76 9.48
CA VAL A 224 -15.90 7.01 9.40
C VAL A 224 -15.78 5.72 8.59
N LEU A 225 -14.67 5.53 7.87
CA LEU A 225 -14.41 4.28 7.13
C LEU A 225 -14.17 3.12 8.09
N HIS A 226 -15.15 2.22 8.10
CA HIS A 226 -15.16 1.00 8.91
C HIS A 226 -14.05 0.04 8.50
N LYS A 227 -13.49 -0.69 9.46
CA LYS A 227 -12.44 -1.68 9.23
C LYS A 227 -13.00 -3.06 9.59
N TYR A 228 -13.05 -3.94 8.61
CA TYR A 228 -13.33 -5.35 8.78
C TYR A 228 -12.05 -6.15 9.00
N ALA A 229 -12.17 -7.40 9.43
CA ALA A 229 -11.04 -8.28 9.74
C ALA A 229 -10.16 -8.54 8.50
N ASN A 230 -10.78 -8.58 7.32
CA ASN A 230 -10.09 -8.71 6.04
C ASN A 230 -9.84 -7.31 5.45
N GLU A 231 -8.58 -7.01 5.13
CA GLU A 231 -8.18 -5.70 4.58
C GLU A 231 -8.81 -5.40 3.22
N ASP A 232 -8.89 -6.41 2.37
CA ASP A 232 -9.41 -6.27 1.01
C ASP A 232 -10.94 -6.12 0.99
N VAL A 233 -11.61 -6.82 1.89
CA VAL A 233 -13.03 -6.60 2.21
C VAL A 233 -13.24 -5.19 2.77
N SER A 234 -12.37 -4.71 3.67
CA SER A 234 -12.47 -3.35 4.20
C SER A 234 -12.43 -2.32 3.08
N LEU A 235 -11.40 -2.36 2.24
CA LEU A 235 -11.24 -1.45 1.12
C LEU A 235 -12.45 -1.49 0.17
N GLY A 236 -12.87 -2.68 -0.25
CA GLY A 236 -14.00 -2.82 -1.17
C GLY A 236 -15.30 -2.26 -0.59
N SER A 237 -15.50 -2.37 0.73
CA SER A 237 -16.72 -1.88 1.40
C SER A 237 -16.82 -0.36 1.38
N TRP A 238 -15.69 0.35 1.27
CA TRP A 238 -15.66 1.80 1.17
C TRP A 238 -16.16 2.31 -0.18
N PHE A 239 -16.21 1.43 -1.19
CA PHE A 239 -16.54 1.80 -2.57
C PHE A 239 -17.88 1.25 -3.07
N ILE A 240 -18.44 0.21 -2.44
CA ILE A 240 -19.65 -0.46 -2.93
C ILE A 240 -20.88 0.47 -3.05
N GLY A 241 -20.98 1.47 -2.17
CA GLY A 241 -22.07 2.46 -2.19
C GLY A 241 -21.79 3.70 -3.04
N LEU A 242 -20.65 3.74 -3.74
CA LEU A 242 -20.23 4.87 -4.57
C LEU A 242 -20.32 4.53 -6.05
N ASP A 243 -20.42 5.54 -6.90
CA ASP A 243 -20.33 5.40 -8.36
C ASP A 243 -18.88 5.13 -8.82
N VAL A 244 -18.36 3.95 -8.45
CA VAL A 244 -17.00 3.48 -8.75
C VAL A 244 -17.00 2.52 -9.92
N LYS A 245 -16.08 2.74 -10.86
CA LYS A 245 -15.77 1.78 -11.93
C LYS A 245 -14.91 0.64 -11.39
N HIS A 246 -15.57 -0.45 -11.02
CA HIS A 246 -14.91 -1.71 -10.66
C HIS A 246 -14.39 -2.41 -11.91
N VAL A 247 -13.07 -2.59 -12.01
CA VAL A 247 -12.42 -3.26 -13.14
C VAL A 247 -11.82 -4.58 -12.68
N ASP A 248 -12.38 -5.68 -13.19
CA ASP A 248 -11.81 -7.02 -13.04
C ASP A 248 -10.76 -7.26 -14.13
N ASP A 249 -9.49 -7.10 -13.80
CA ASP A 249 -8.38 -7.37 -14.73
C ASP A 249 -7.69 -8.67 -14.35
N ARG A 250 -7.90 -9.71 -15.17
CA ARG A 250 -7.39 -11.06 -14.94
C ARG A 250 -5.86 -11.14 -14.96
N ARG A 251 -5.18 -10.17 -15.58
CA ARG A 251 -3.71 -10.08 -15.56
C ARG A 251 -3.16 -9.69 -14.19
N LEU A 252 -4.02 -9.18 -13.31
CA LEU A 252 -3.74 -8.92 -11.90
C LEU A 252 -4.14 -10.11 -11.01
N CYS A 253 -4.60 -11.24 -11.55
CA CYS A 253 -4.96 -12.43 -10.75
C CYS A 253 -3.77 -13.36 -10.51
N CYS A 254 -3.83 -14.11 -9.39
CA CYS A 254 -2.91 -15.21 -9.11
C CYS A 254 -3.47 -16.50 -9.71
N GLU A 255 -3.55 -16.59 -11.03
CA GLU A 255 -3.85 -17.88 -11.66
C GLU A 255 -2.54 -18.48 -12.14
N MET A 256 -2.40 -19.79 -12.00
CA MET A 256 -1.25 -20.57 -12.48
C MET A 256 -1.60 -21.30 -13.80
N PRO A 257 -1.69 -20.64 -14.98
CA PRO A 257 -1.47 -21.29 -16.26
C PRO A 257 0.04 -21.47 -16.54
N PRO A 258 0.41 -22.40 -17.42
CA PRO A 258 1.80 -22.68 -17.80
C PRO A 258 2.51 -21.50 -18.49
N ASP A 259 1.75 -20.58 -19.09
CA ASP A 259 2.29 -19.45 -19.84
C ASP A 259 2.19 -18.15 -19.04
N CYS A 260 3.34 -17.50 -18.87
CA CYS A 260 3.50 -16.30 -18.06
C CYS A 260 3.23 -15.00 -18.81
N GLU A 261 2.80 -15.09 -20.07
CA GLU A 261 2.62 -13.92 -20.91
C GLU A 261 1.56 -12.96 -20.34
N TRP A 262 1.86 -11.66 -20.38
CA TRP A 262 0.94 -10.54 -20.09
C TRP A 262 0.50 -10.35 -18.63
N LYS A 263 1.07 -11.09 -17.67
CA LYS A 263 0.72 -10.93 -16.26
C LYS A 263 1.46 -9.77 -15.61
N ALA A 264 0.71 -9.00 -14.82
CA ALA A 264 1.26 -7.95 -13.97
C ALA A 264 1.68 -8.47 -12.58
N ARG A 265 1.18 -9.65 -12.18
CA ARG A 265 1.43 -10.27 -10.87
C ARG A 265 1.77 -11.75 -10.99
N ILE A 266 2.71 -12.23 -10.17
CA ILE A 266 2.98 -13.66 -9.96
C ILE A 266 2.98 -13.95 -8.45
N CYS A 267 2.31 -15.02 -8.04
CA CYS A 267 2.08 -15.33 -6.63
C CYS A 267 2.74 -16.65 -6.29
N SER A 268 3.66 -16.63 -5.34
CA SER A 268 4.49 -17.77 -5.00
C SER A 268 5.04 -17.67 -3.59
N SER A 269 5.52 -18.79 -3.04
CA SER A 269 6.40 -18.73 -1.87
C SER A 269 7.64 -17.90 -2.17
N VAL A 270 8.17 -17.25 -1.13
CA VAL A 270 9.38 -16.41 -1.17
C VAL A 270 10.54 -17.13 -1.85
N ASP A 271 10.71 -18.42 -1.56
CA ASP A 271 11.81 -19.24 -2.08
C ASP A 271 11.75 -19.45 -3.59
N ARG A 272 10.57 -19.27 -4.19
CA ARG A 272 10.33 -19.48 -5.63
C ARG A 272 10.16 -18.18 -6.41
N ILE A 273 10.09 -17.02 -5.76
CA ILE A 273 9.98 -15.72 -6.46
C ILE A 273 11.11 -15.53 -7.48
N MET A 274 12.33 -15.99 -7.16
CA MET A 274 13.48 -15.91 -8.06
C MET A 274 13.33 -16.80 -9.30
N GLU A 275 12.79 -18.01 -9.13
CA GLU A 275 12.48 -18.94 -10.22
C GLU A 275 11.43 -18.32 -11.16
N PHE A 276 10.35 -17.80 -10.57
CA PHE A 276 9.30 -17.14 -11.34
C PHE A 276 9.77 -15.86 -12.02
N HIS A 277 10.61 -15.05 -11.37
CA HIS A 277 11.17 -13.87 -12.02
C HIS A 277 11.96 -14.24 -13.29
N LYS A 278 12.74 -15.32 -13.26
CA LYS A 278 13.49 -15.78 -14.44
C LYS A 278 12.57 -16.26 -15.56
N ASN A 279 11.48 -16.95 -15.22
CA ASN A 279 10.59 -17.55 -16.20
C ASN A 279 9.52 -16.59 -16.73
N CYS A 280 9.14 -15.60 -15.93
CA CYS A 280 7.89 -14.85 -16.07
C CYS A 280 8.04 -13.35 -15.78
N GLY A 281 9.22 -12.92 -15.33
CA GLY A 281 9.55 -11.52 -15.16
C GLY A 281 9.56 -10.81 -16.51
N GLU A 282 9.04 -9.60 -16.54
CA GLU A 282 9.16 -8.77 -17.73
C GLU A 282 10.62 -8.45 -18.03
N GLY A 283 10.98 -8.34 -19.32
CA GLY A 283 12.33 -7.96 -19.72
C GLY A 283 12.68 -6.57 -19.18
N SER A 284 13.97 -6.32 -18.88
CA SER A 284 14.44 -5.07 -18.27
C SER A 284 14.02 -3.80 -19.05
N ARG A 285 13.78 -3.90 -20.36
CA ARG A 285 13.30 -2.80 -21.22
C ARG A 285 11.79 -2.58 -21.16
N ALA A 286 10.99 -3.55 -20.72
CA ALA A 286 9.53 -3.45 -20.70
C ALA A 286 9.05 -2.27 -19.87
N LEU A 287 9.61 -2.09 -18.66
CA LEU A 287 9.34 -0.96 -17.79
C LEU A 287 9.66 0.39 -18.46
N TRP A 288 10.76 0.47 -19.19
CA TRP A 288 11.19 1.71 -19.84
C TRP A 288 10.44 1.99 -21.15
N ASN A 289 9.93 0.96 -21.81
CA ASN A 289 9.14 1.06 -23.04
C ASN A 289 7.64 1.25 -22.77
N ALA A 290 7.18 1.02 -21.53
CA ALA A 290 5.80 1.28 -21.15
C ALA A 290 5.45 2.75 -21.45
N SER A 291 4.41 2.94 -22.26
CA SER A 291 3.85 4.24 -22.61
C SER A 291 2.89 4.65 -21.50
N ILE A 292 3.35 5.61 -20.68
CA ILE A 292 2.62 6.22 -19.56
C ILE A 292 2.66 7.73 -19.70
#